data_AF-A0A7S0UJ06-F1
#
_entry.id   AF-A0A7S0UJ06-F1
#
_cell.length_a   1.000
_cell.length_b   1.000
_cell.length_c   1.000
_cell.angle_alpha   90.00
_cell.angle_beta   90.00
_cell.angle_gamma   90.00
#
_symmetry.space_group_name_H-M   'P 1'
#
loop_
_entity.id
_entity.type
_entity.pdbx_description
1 polymer ?
#
loop_
_entity_poly.entity_id
_entity_poly.type
_entity_poly.pdbx_seq_one_letter_code
_entity_poly.pdbx_strand_id
1 'polypeptide(L)'
;LLPYYSRMSAILGRVWPDIGDSLLVDLEQQFHGQAKFKKNQNIESRMRTARYIGELTIFRMAPPIVALRCLRRCMDDFTGGNVDVACCLLESCGRYLYRLPHTNKKLGNILETMQRLSKAKRLEERYLALIKTAMFTVKPPPSGSKKAAKEYTPLEGYLRHILMVTLQPTDSSISFVSKQLLRFPWADPSAQCGALVCKIMLKACRVGRYRSIQAVANVAAKLRRQKPEVCIRLLDMVVEELQWSIEHPAFKDQQRTLTVARLLG
;
A
#
# COMPACT_ATOMS: atom_id res chain seq x y z
N LEU A 1 -17.60 -11.90 -3.11
CA LEU A 1 -17.64 -13.09 -3.99
C LEU A 1 -17.29 -12.78 -5.44
N LEU A 2 -17.78 -11.67 -6.02
CA LEU A 2 -17.52 -11.32 -7.44
C LEU A 2 -16.04 -11.32 -7.86
N PRO A 3 -15.07 -10.86 -7.05
CA PRO A 3 -13.66 -10.96 -7.43
C PRO A 3 -13.17 -12.41 -7.55
N TYR A 4 -13.68 -13.31 -6.71
CA TYR A 4 -13.35 -14.73 -6.76
C TYR A 4 -13.96 -15.42 -7.98
N TYR A 5 -15.22 -15.10 -8.31
CA TYR A 5 -15.87 -15.62 -9.52
C TYR A 5 -15.20 -15.10 -10.79
N SER A 6 -14.88 -13.80 -10.85
CA SER A 6 -14.17 -13.23 -12.00
C SER A 6 -12.78 -13.84 -12.18
N ARG A 7 -12.07 -14.10 -11.07
CA ARG A 7 -10.79 -14.81 -11.10
C ARG A 7 -10.93 -16.26 -11.59
N MET A 8 -11.95 -16.97 -11.10
CA MET A 8 -12.25 -18.33 -11.54
C MET A 8 -12.54 -18.37 -13.05
N SER A 9 -13.42 -17.50 -13.53
CA SER A 9 -13.73 -17.37 -14.96
C SER A 9 -12.48 -17.02 -15.79
N ALA A 10 -11.58 -16.18 -15.28
CA ALA A 10 -10.34 -15.83 -15.97
C ALA A 10 -9.34 -16.99 -16.04
N ILE A 11 -9.35 -17.89 -15.06
CA ILE A 11 -8.55 -19.12 -15.07
C ILE A 11 -9.16 -20.12 -16.05
N LEU A 12 -10.47 -20.36 -15.96
CA LEU A 12 -11.19 -21.27 -16.85
C LEU A 12 -11.14 -20.81 -18.31
N GLY A 13 -11.20 -19.51 -18.56
CA GLY A 13 -11.09 -18.90 -19.89
C GLY A 13 -9.79 -19.20 -20.63
N ARG A 14 -8.73 -19.63 -19.94
CA ARG A 14 -7.48 -20.08 -20.58
C ARG A 14 -7.62 -21.45 -21.24
N VAL A 15 -8.55 -22.27 -20.75
CA VAL A 15 -8.83 -23.63 -21.26
C VAL A 15 -10.06 -23.61 -22.16
N TRP A 16 -11.08 -22.83 -21.78
CA TRP A 16 -12.35 -22.68 -22.51
C TRP A 16 -12.66 -21.20 -22.76
N PRO A 17 -12.23 -20.64 -23.91
CA PRO A 17 -12.38 -19.21 -24.19
C PRO A 17 -13.84 -18.73 -24.24
N ASP A 18 -14.77 -19.59 -24.66
CA ASP A 18 -16.20 -19.27 -24.84
C ASP A 18 -16.92 -18.90 -23.53
N ILE A 19 -16.40 -19.35 -22.38
CA ILE A 19 -16.98 -19.05 -21.07
C ILE A 19 -16.89 -17.56 -20.77
N GLY A 20 -15.79 -16.92 -21.17
CA GLY A 20 -15.59 -15.49 -20.94
C GLY A 20 -16.51 -14.62 -21.78
N ASP A 21 -16.64 -14.96 -23.05
CA ASP A 21 -17.43 -14.19 -24.02
C ASP A 21 -18.92 -14.31 -23.74
N SER A 22 -19.43 -15.52 -23.46
CA SER A 22 -20.84 -15.72 -23.11
C SER A 22 -21.24 -14.95 -21.85
N LEU A 23 -20.42 -15.03 -20.79
CA LEU A 23 -20.63 -14.29 -19.55
C LEU A 23 -20.63 -12.77 -19.77
N LEU A 24 -19.74 -12.26 -20.62
CA LEU A 24 -19.65 -10.83 -20.92
C LEU A 24 -20.90 -10.35 -21.68
N VAL A 25 -21.34 -11.11 -22.69
CA VAL A 25 -22.56 -10.80 -23.46
C VAL A 25 -23.78 -10.72 -22.55
N ASP A 26 -23.95 -11.70 -21.66
CA ASP A 26 -25.06 -11.73 -20.71
C ASP A 26 -25.03 -10.52 -19.76
N LEU A 27 -23.85 -10.16 -19.25
CA LEU A 27 -23.69 -9.01 -18.37
C LEU A 27 -23.93 -7.67 -19.09
N GLU A 28 -23.49 -7.52 -20.34
CA GLU A 28 -23.78 -6.34 -21.15
C GLU A 28 -25.29 -6.20 -21.41
N GLN A 29 -25.95 -7.29 -21.79
CA GLN A 29 -27.40 -7.30 -22.00
C GLN A 29 -28.16 -6.95 -20.72
N GLN A 30 -27.76 -7.54 -19.58
CA GLN A 30 -28.33 -7.21 -18.27
C GLN A 30 -28.13 -5.73 -17.92
N PHE A 31 -26.93 -5.19 -18.10
CA PHE A 31 -26.63 -3.79 -17.81
C PHE A 31 -27.47 -2.84 -18.68
N HIS A 32 -27.57 -3.12 -19.98
CA HIS A 32 -28.37 -2.32 -20.90
C HIS A 32 -29.87 -2.42 -20.61
N GLY A 33 -30.38 -3.61 -20.29
CA GLY A 33 -31.77 -3.82 -19.87
C GLY A 33 -32.09 -3.04 -18.58
N GLN A 34 -31.21 -3.12 -17.58
CA GLN A 34 -31.32 -2.38 -16.32
C GLN A 34 -31.28 -0.86 -16.52
N ALA A 35 -30.49 -0.36 -17.47
CA ALA A 35 -30.45 1.06 -17.79
C ALA A 35 -31.74 1.55 -18.50
N LYS A 36 -32.42 0.66 -19.25
CA LYS A 36 -33.68 0.95 -19.94
C LYS A 36 -34.89 0.91 -18.99
N PHE A 37 -34.98 -0.07 -18.10
CA PHE A 37 -36.15 -0.31 -17.23
C PHE A 37 -35.93 0.16 -15.79
N LYS A 38 -35.89 1.48 -15.56
CA LYS A 38 -35.48 2.08 -14.27
C LYS A 38 -36.45 1.84 -13.09
N LYS A 39 -37.77 1.77 -13.34
CA LYS A 39 -38.79 1.76 -12.27
C LYS A 39 -38.90 0.45 -11.49
N ASN A 40 -38.46 -0.68 -12.06
CA ASN A 40 -38.70 -2.01 -11.50
C ASN A 40 -37.42 -2.73 -11.05
N GLN A 41 -36.27 -2.06 -11.06
CA GLN A 41 -34.96 -2.69 -10.86
C GLN A 41 -34.36 -2.24 -9.52
N ASN A 42 -34.07 -3.21 -8.65
CA ASN A 42 -33.34 -2.97 -7.40
C ASN A 42 -31.95 -2.37 -7.72
N ILE A 43 -31.62 -1.23 -7.12
CA ILE A 43 -30.34 -0.55 -7.28
C ILE A 43 -29.16 -1.46 -6.94
N GLU A 44 -29.31 -2.33 -5.94
CA GLU A 44 -28.28 -3.28 -5.54
C GLU A 44 -27.94 -4.27 -6.67
N SER A 45 -28.96 -4.73 -7.40
CA SER A 45 -28.79 -5.61 -8.56
C SER A 45 -28.00 -4.91 -9.66
N ARG A 46 -28.33 -3.64 -9.93
CA ARG A 46 -27.63 -2.82 -10.92
C ARG A 46 -26.17 -2.59 -10.55
N MET A 47 -25.90 -2.29 -9.27
CA MET A 47 -24.55 -2.15 -8.76
C MET A 47 -23.79 -3.47 -8.81
N ARG A 48 -24.44 -4.62 -8.58
CA ARG A 48 -23.84 -5.96 -8.68
C ARG A 48 -23.38 -6.26 -10.11
N THR A 49 -24.24 -6.02 -11.11
CA THR A 49 -23.89 -6.15 -12.52
C THR A 49 -22.70 -5.25 -12.89
N ALA A 50 -22.72 -3.98 -12.46
CA ALA A 50 -21.63 -3.04 -12.71
C ALA A 50 -20.31 -3.46 -12.05
N ARG A 51 -20.31 -3.92 -10.79
CA ARG A 51 -19.11 -4.46 -10.14
C ARG A 51 -18.57 -5.65 -10.91
N TYR A 52 -19.44 -6.54 -11.37
CA TYR A 52 -18.99 -7.73 -12.08
C TYR A 52 -18.29 -7.38 -13.40
N ILE A 53 -18.86 -6.47 -14.20
CA ILE A 53 -18.21 -5.94 -15.40
C ILE A 53 -16.85 -5.30 -15.04
N GLY A 54 -16.80 -4.54 -13.95
CA GLY A 54 -15.56 -3.94 -13.45
C GLY A 54 -14.49 -4.98 -13.13
N GLU A 55 -14.82 -6.01 -12.36
CA GLU A 55 -13.91 -7.10 -12.00
C GLU A 55 -13.41 -7.86 -13.25
N LEU A 56 -14.31 -8.21 -14.18
CA LEU A 56 -13.94 -8.86 -15.46
C LEU A 56 -13.00 -8.01 -16.30
N THR A 57 -13.16 -6.68 -16.26
CA THR A 57 -12.26 -5.74 -16.94
C THR A 57 -10.85 -5.78 -16.34
N ILE A 58 -10.73 -5.88 -15.00
CA ILE A 58 -9.43 -5.95 -14.30
C ILE A 58 -8.71 -7.25 -14.64
N PHE A 59 -9.44 -8.38 -14.72
CA PHE A 59 -8.91 -9.67 -15.13
C PHE A 59 -8.65 -9.81 -16.63
N ARG A 60 -8.92 -8.74 -17.42
CA ARG A 60 -8.73 -8.69 -18.88
C ARG A 60 -9.61 -9.66 -19.67
N MET A 61 -10.71 -10.10 -19.08
CA MET A 61 -11.74 -10.85 -19.79
C MET A 61 -12.65 -9.93 -20.59
N ALA A 62 -13.02 -8.80 -20.00
CA ALA A 62 -13.77 -7.76 -20.70
C ALA A 62 -12.80 -6.73 -21.29
N PRO A 63 -12.91 -6.39 -22.58
CA PRO A 63 -12.17 -5.29 -23.17
C PRO A 63 -12.48 -3.97 -22.43
N PRO A 64 -11.48 -3.10 -22.18
CA PRO A 64 -11.68 -1.82 -21.48
C PRO A 64 -12.78 -0.93 -22.06
N ILE A 65 -13.06 -1.04 -23.36
CA ILE A 65 -14.11 -0.28 -24.05
C ILE A 65 -15.52 -0.59 -23.53
N VAL A 66 -15.76 -1.79 -23.01
CA VAL A 66 -17.07 -2.21 -22.46
C VAL A 66 -17.38 -1.38 -21.22
N ALA A 67 -16.46 -1.35 -20.25
CA ALA A 67 -16.61 -0.53 -19.05
C ALA A 67 -16.76 0.97 -19.36
N LEU A 68 -16.01 1.48 -20.35
CA LEU A 68 -16.14 2.88 -20.78
C LEU A 68 -17.50 3.17 -21.42
N ARG A 69 -18.07 2.24 -22.19
CA ARG A 69 -19.42 2.35 -22.77
C ARG A 69 -20.49 2.34 -21.67
N CYS A 70 -20.36 1.47 -20.68
CA CYS A 70 -21.22 1.43 -19.50
C CYS A 70 -21.21 2.76 -18.73
N LEU A 71 -20.02 3.33 -18.48
CA LEU A 71 -19.87 4.64 -17.85
C LEU A 71 -20.57 5.74 -18.67
N ARG A 72 -20.35 5.76 -19.99
CA ARG A 72 -21.01 6.73 -20.87
C ARG A 72 -22.52 6.63 -20.80
N ARG A 73 -23.06 5.41 -20.81
CA ARG A 73 -24.50 5.17 -20.71
C ARG A 73 -25.10 5.71 -19.41
N CYS A 74 -24.39 5.60 -18.28
CA CYS A 74 -24.81 6.21 -17.02
C CYS A 74 -24.76 7.74 -17.06
N MET A 75 -23.84 8.34 -17.82
CA MET A 75 -23.72 9.79 -17.94
C MET A 75 -24.77 10.42 -18.87
N ASP A 76 -25.25 9.69 -19.89
CA ASP A 76 -26.32 10.17 -20.79
C ASP A 76 -27.55 10.62 -19.99
N ASP A 77 -27.89 9.87 -18.93
CA ASP A 77 -28.87 10.29 -17.94
C ASP A 77 -28.30 10.17 -16.52
N PHE A 78 -27.50 11.17 -16.15
CA PHE A 78 -26.85 11.20 -14.85
C PHE A 78 -27.80 11.65 -13.71
N THR A 79 -28.77 10.79 -13.33
CA THR A 79 -29.73 11.04 -12.24
C THR A 79 -29.95 9.80 -11.38
N GLY A 80 -30.25 10.01 -10.08
CA GLY A 80 -30.58 8.95 -9.12
C GLY A 80 -29.59 7.77 -9.14
N GLY A 81 -30.12 6.55 -9.27
CA GLY A 81 -29.32 5.32 -9.27
C GLY A 81 -28.27 5.18 -10.38
N ASN A 82 -28.33 5.97 -11.46
CA ASN A 82 -27.25 5.97 -12.45
C ASN A 82 -25.95 6.56 -11.90
N VAL A 83 -26.05 7.47 -10.92
CA VAL A 83 -24.89 8.01 -10.22
C VAL A 83 -24.23 6.92 -9.37
N ASP A 84 -25.03 6.16 -8.61
CA ASP A 84 -24.53 5.05 -7.80
C ASP A 84 -23.84 3.98 -8.67
N VAL A 85 -24.46 3.61 -9.79
CA VAL A 85 -23.92 2.61 -10.72
C VAL A 85 -22.61 3.09 -11.37
N ALA A 86 -22.53 4.37 -11.78
CA ALA A 86 -21.32 4.94 -12.36
C ALA A 86 -20.17 4.99 -11.33
N CYS A 87 -20.43 5.49 -10.12
CA CYS A 87 -19.44 5.53 -9.05
C CYS A 87 -18.95 4.13 -8.68
N CYS A 88 -19.87 3.16 -8.57
CA CYS A 88 -19.57 1.76 -8.28
C CYS A 88 -18.65 1.12 -9.34
N LEU A 89 -18.89 1.41 -10.63
CA LEU A 89 -18.04 0.93 -11.72
C LEU A 89 -16.64 1.58 -11.68
N LEU A 90 -16.57 2.89 -11.37
CA LEU A 90 -15.29 3.60 -11.21
C LEU A 90 -14.48 3.09 -10.01
N GLU A 91 -15.13 2.81 -8.88
CA GLU A 91 -14.48 2.21 -7.70
C GLU A 91 -13.92 0.82 -8.01
N SER A 92 -14.61 0.04 -8.83
CA SER A 92 -14.18 -1.31 -9.22
C SER A 92 -12.97 -1.26 -10.15
N CYS A 93 -13.13 -0.72 -11.38
CA CYS A 93 -12.11 -0.81 -12.42
C CYS A 93 -11.49 0.54 -12.84
N GLY A 94 -11.97 1.67 -12.32
CA GLY A 94 -11.56 2.99 -12.80
C GLY A 94 -10.06 3.26 -12.64
N ARG A 95 -9.44 2.85 -11.52
CA ARG A 95 -7.99 2.98 -11.32
C ARG A 95 -7.18 2.14 -12.33
N TYR A 96 -7.68 0.96 -12.68
CA TYR A 96 -7.07 0.10 -13.71
C TYR A 96 -7.14 0.78 -15.08
N LEU A 97 -8.33 1.26 -15.47
CA LEU A 97 -8.55 1.99 -16.72
C LEU A 97 -7.74 3.28 -16.82
N TYR A 98 -7.53 3.99 -15.71
CA TYR A 98 -6.73 5.21 -15.69
C TYR A 98 -5.23 4.93 -15.87
N ARG A 99 -4.73 3.77 -15.42
CA ARG A 99 -3.30 3.42 -15.51
C ARG A 99 -2.88 2.93 -16.89
N LEU A 100 -3.82 2.46 -17.71
CA LEU A 100 -3.55 1.98 -19.06
C LEU A 100 -3.36 3.17 -20.03
N PRO A 101 -2.30 3.16 -20.87
CA PRO A 101 -1.94 4.30 -21.71
C PRO A 101 -3.01 4.63 -22.77
N HIS A 102 -3.71 3.62 -23.29
CA HIS A 102 -4.70 3.78 -24.36
C HIS A 102 -6.11 4.17 -23.85
N THR A 103 -6.41 3.97 -22.57
CA THR A 103 -7.70 4.37 -21.96
C THR A 103 -7.60 5.60 -21.06
N ASN A 104 -6.41 5.97 -20.58
CA ASN A 104 -6.20 7.10 -19.67
C ASN A 104 -6.89 8.39 -20.14
N LYS A 105 -6.62 8.83 -21.38
CA LYS A 105 -7.20 10.05 -21.95
C LYS A 105 -8.74 9.98 -22.02
N LYS A 106 -9.28 8.85 -22.49
CA LYS A 106 -10.73 8.65 -22.61
C LYS A 106 -11.41 8.69 -21.23
N LEU A 107 -10.82 8.05 -20.24
CA LEU A 107 -11.35 8.07 -18.87
C LEU A 107 -11.22 9.47 -18.24
N GLY A 108 -10.13 10.19 -18.50
CA GLY A 108 -9.97 11.58 -18.08
C GLY A 108 -11.13 12.47 -18.54
N ASN A 109 -11.46 12.42 -19.84
CA ASN A 109 -12.59 13.16 -20.40
C ASN A 109 -13.95 12.76 -19.77
N ILE A 110 -14.12 11.48 -19.44
CA ILE A 110 -15.32 10.97 -18.76
C ILE A 110 -15.41 11.53 -17.34
N LEU A 111 -14.32 11.55 -16.58
CA LEU A 111 -14.28 12.11 -15.23
C LEU A 111 -14.56 13.63 -15.22
N GLU A 112 -14.02 14.37 -16.19
CA GLU A 112 -14.31 15.79 -16.37
C GLU A 112 -15.79 16.03 -16.70
N THR A 113 -16.36 15.19 -17.58
CA THR A 113 -17.79 15.24 -17.93
C THR A 113 -18.66 14.96 -16.71
N MET A 114 -18.30 13.95 -15.90
CA MET A 114 -18.99 13.61 -14.65
C MET A 114 -18.95 14.77 -13.65
N GLN A 115 -17.82 15.45 -13.50
CA GLN A 115 -17.67 16.62 -12.64
C GLN A 115 -18.49 17.82 -13.15
N ARG A 116 -18.58 18.01 -14.47
CA ARG A 116 -19.44 19.05 -15.05
C ARG A 116 -20.92 18.76 -14.82
N LEU A 117 -21.34 17.52 -15.04
CA LEU A 117 -22.72 17.07 -14.83
C LEU A 117 -23.14 17.15 -13.36
N SER A 118 -22.24 16.85 -12.42
CA SER A 118 -22.53 16.93 -10.99
C SER A 118 -22.85 18.36 -10.53
N LYS A 119 -22.18 19.36 -11.11
CA LYS A 119 -22.46 20.79 -10.88
C LYS A 119 -23.74 21.26 -11.58
N ALA A 120 -23.95 20.84 -12.82
CA ALA A 120 -25.08 21.30 -13.64
C ALA A 120 -26.43 20.75 -13.14
N LYS A 121 -26.50 19.47 -12.75
CA LYS A 121 -27.75 18.81 -12.35
C LYS A 121 -28.17 19.06 -10.89
N ARG A 122 -27.43 19.87 -10.13
CA ARG A 122 -27.69 20.17 -8.70
C ARG A 122 -28.04 18.91 -7.88
N LEU A 123 -27.17 17.90 -7.98
CA LEU A 123 -27.36 16.63 -7.29
C LEU A 123 -27.34 16.83 -5.77
N GLU A 124 -28.05 15.97 -5.04
CA GLU A 124 -28.02 15.92 -3.58
C GLU A 124 -26.59 15.74 -3.06
N GLU A 125 -26.32 16.26 -1.86
CA GLU A 125 -24.99 16.23 -1.24
C GLU A 125 -24.41 14.82 -1.13
N ARG A 126 -25.27 13.82 -0.87
CA ARG A 126 -24.90 12.39 -0.85
C ARG A 126 -24.24 11.96 -2.16
N TYR A 127 -24.82 12.32 -3.30
CA TYR A 127 -24.28 11.96 -4.61
C TYR A 127 -22.99 12.72 -4.92
N LEU A 128 -22.91 14.00 -4.52
CA LEU A 128 -21.67 14.78 -4.68
C LEU A 128 -20.51 14.17 -3.89
N ALA A 129 -20.77 13.71 -2.66
CA ALA A 129 -19.80 13.01 -1.84
C ALA A 129 -19.37 11.69 -2.48
N LEU A 130 -20.31 10.90 -2.99
CA LEU A 130 -20.03 9.63 -3.67
C LEU A 130 -19.17 9.83 -4.93
N ILE A 131 -19.50 10.82 -5.76
CA ILE A 131 -18.73 11.19 -6.96
C ILE A 131 -17.31 11.59 -6.57
N LYS A 132 -17.14 12.40 -5.52
CA LYS A 132 -15.83 12.81 -5.02
C LYS A 132 -14.97 11.62 -4.59
N THR A 133 -15.55 10.69 -3.82
CA THR A 133 -14.86 9.46 -3.38
C THR A 133 -14.45 8.58 -4.56
N ALA A 134 -15.34 8.37 -5.53
CA ALA A 134 -15.05 7.61 -6.73
C ALA A 134 -13.92 8.26 -7.56
N MET A 135 -13.96 9.59 -7.77
CA MET A 135 -12.90 10.31 -8.47
C MET A 135 -11.54 10.18 -7.78
N PHE A 136 -11.50 10.30 -6.45
CA PHE A 136 -10.26 10.10 -5.68
C PHE A 136 -9.77 8.65 -5.69
N THR A 137 -10.66 7.67 -5.82
CA THR A 137 -10.25 6.26 -5.98
C THR A 137 -9.53 6.04 -7.31
N VAL A 138 -10.00 6.69 -8.39
CA VAL A 138 -9.42 6.57 -9.73
C VAL A 138 -8.14 7.40 -9.87
N LYS A 139 -8.23 8.68 -9.53
CA LYS A 139 -7.13 9.64 -9.53
C LYS A 139 -6.92 10.10 -8.08
N PRO A 140 -6.17 9.33 -7.28
CA PRO A 140 -5.82 9.78 -5.94
C PRO A 140 -5.16 11.15 -6.06
N PRO A 141 -5.49 12.10 -5.17
CA PRO A 141 -4.75 13.35 -5.11
C PRO A 141 -3.26 12.98 -5.02
N PRO A 142 -2.36 13.77 -5.63
CA PRO A 142 -0.94 13.56 -5.40
C PRO A 142 -0.79 13.45 -3.89
N SER A 143 -0.38 12.27 -3.41
CA SER A 143 -0.15 12.04 -1.98
C SER A 143 0.58 13.28 -1.50
N GLY A 144 0.04 13.96 -0.48
CA GLY A 144 0.73 15.08 0.14
C GLY A 144 2.20 14.72 0.25
N SER A 145 3.06 15.67 -0.14
CA SER A 145 4.51 15.53 -0.34
C SER A 145 5.01 14.18 0.17
N LYS A 146 5.36 13.25 -0.74
CA LYS A 146 6.13 12.04 -0.37
C LYS A 146 7.10 12.52 0.70
N LYS A 147 6.94 12.09 1.97
CA LYS A 147 7.71 12.66 3.10
C LYS A 147 9.13 12.78 2.58
N ALA A 148 9.63 14.03 2.48
CA ALA A 148 10.92 14.28 1.85
C ALA A 148 11.89 13.25 2.41
N ALA A 149 12.60 12.54 1.54
CA ALA A 149 13.51 11.49 1.98
C ALA A 149 14.39 12.11 3.05
N LYS A 150 14.32 11.59 4.28
CA LYS A 150 14.94 12.26 5.42
C LYS A 150 16.44 12.32 5.12
N GLU A 151 16.94 13.53 4.90
CA GLU A 151 18.36 13.73 4.67
C GLU A 151 19.11 13.35 5.95
N TYR A 152 20.09 12.48 5.79
CA TYR A 152 20.90 11.95 6.87
C TYR A 152 22.31 12.49 6.71
N THR A 153 22.97 12.77 7.82
CA THR A 153 24.39 13.10 7.77
C THR A 153 25.17 11.93 7.16
N PRO A 154 26.31 12.16 6.48
CA PRO A 154 27.11 11.09 5.89
C PRO A 154 27.42 9.95 6.87
N LEU A 155 27.69 10.31 8.13
CA LEU A 155 27.93 9.37 9.22
C LEU A 155 26.73 8.48 9.50
N GLU A 156 25.54 9.06 9.64
CA GLU A 156 24.31 8.31 9.92
C GLU A 156 23.89 7.46 8.70
N GLY A 157 24.08 7.97 7.48
CA GLY A 157 23.84 7.24 6.24
C GLY A 157 24.74 5.99 6.12
N TYR A 158 26.04 6.15 6.35
CA TYR A 158 26.98 5.03 6.33
C TYR A 158 26.69 4.01 7.43
N LEU A 159 26.38 4.47 8.65
CA LEU A 159 26.04 3.59 9.77
C LEU A 159 24.79 2.74 9.49
N ARG A 160 23.76 3.33 8.87
CA ARG A 160 22.58 2.57 8.40
C ARG A 160 22.95 1.57 7.32
N HIS A 161 23.81 1.92 6.38
CA HIS A 161 24.23 1.00 5.33
C HIS A 161 24.97 -0.22 5.90
N ILE A 162 25.93 -0.02 6.80
CA ILE A 162 26.70 -1.14 7.36
C ILE A 162 25.85 -2.03 8.28
N LEU A 163 24.97 -1.46 9.12
CA LEU A 163 24.17 -2.22 10.09
C LEU A 163 22.88 -2.80 9.52
N MET A 164 22.24 -2.14 8.55
CA MET A 164 20.92 -2.56 8.04
C MET A 164 20.98 -3.25 6.68
N VAL A 165 22.03 -3.01 5.88
CA VAL A 165 22.17 -3.58 4.52
C VAL A 165 23.31 -4.59 4.46
N THR A 166 24.47 -4.25 5.02
CA THR A 166 25.70 -5.07 4.89
C THR A 166 25.81 -6.17 5.93
N LEU A 167 25.29 -5.93 7.15
CA LEU A 167 25.41 -6.85 8.27
C LEU A 167 24.65 -8.16 8.00
N GLN A 168 25.40 -9.25 7.92
CA GLN A 168 24.90 -10.62 7.80
C GLN A 168 25.30 -11.42 9.05
N PRO A 169 24.54 -12.47 9.42
CA PRO A 169 24.84 -13.33 10.56
C PRO A 169 25.97 -14.33 10.24
N THR A 170 27.10 -13.81 9.78
CA THR A 170 28.33 -14.55 9.43
C THR A 170 29.51 -13.88 10.11
N ASP A 171 30.46 -14.65 10.64
CA ASP A 171 31.58 -14.11 11.42
C ASP A 171 32.47 -13.13 10.65
N SER A 172 32.60 -13.31 9.33
CA SER A 172 33.33 -12.40 8.45
C SER A 172 32.66 -11.03 8.39
N SER A 173 31.35 -10.98 8.12
CA SER A 173 30.55 -9.75 8.11
C SER A 173 30.54 -9.06 9.47
N ILE A 174 30.34 -9.81 10.56
CA ILE A 174 30.36 -9.27 11.93
C ILE A 174 31.73 -8.65 12.23
N SER A 175 32.83 -9.35 11.92
CA SER A 175 34.18 -8.82 12.14
C SER A 175 34.47 -7.58 11.30
N PHE A 176 34.00 -7.55 10.06
CA PHE A 176 34.10 -6.39 9.19
C PHE A 176 33.36 -5.19 9.78
N VAL A 177 32.08 -5.35 10.13
CA VAL A 177 31.26 -4.27 10.69
C VAL A 177 31.83 -3.77 12.01
N SER A 178 32.25 -4.66 12.92
CA SER A 178 32.91 -4.26 14.17
C SER A 178 34.18 -3.43 13.92
N LYS A 179 35.05 -3.85 12.98
CA LYS A 179 36.25 -3.08 12.60
C LYS A 179 35.92 -1.72 12.01
N GLN A 180 34.86 -1.62 11.20
CA GLN A 180 34.41 -0.35 10.65
C GLN A 180 33.91 0.59 11.74
N LEU A 181 33.10 0.09 12.69
CA LEU A 181 32.59 0.90 13.80
C LEU A 181 33.71 1.47 14.68
N LEU A 182 34.81 0.74 14.86
CA LEU A 182 35.96 1.23 15.62
C LEU A 182 36.68 2.42 14.96
N ARG A 183 36.54 2.59 13.65
CA ARG A 183 37.14 3.72 12.89
C ARG A 183 36.31 5.00 12.92
N PHE A 184 35.17 5.00 13.61
CA PHE A 184 34.29 6.17 13.70
C PHE A 184 34.92 7.26 14.59
N PRO A 185 34.49 8.53 14.45
CA PRO A 185 35.01 9.64 15.26
C PRO A 185 34.45 9.60 16.70
N TRP A 186 34.86 8.62 17.50
CA TRP A 186 34.40 8.42 18.88
C TRP A 186 34.75 9.57 19.83
N ALA A 187 35.80 10.34 19.52
CA ALA A 187 36.27 11.44 20.36
C ALA A 187 35.48 12.74 20.13
N ASP A 188 34.70 12.84 19.05
CA ASP A 188 33.95 14.04 18.70
C ASP A 188 32.62 14.10 19.49
N PRO A 189 32.47 15.03 20.44
CA PRO A 189 31.25 15.16 21.24
C PRO A 189 30.04 15.58 20.39
N SER A 190 30.26 16.28 19.28
CA SER A 190 29.18 16.76 18.40
C SER A 190 28.50 15.61 17.64
N ALA A 191 29.26 14.56 17.33
CA ALA A 191 28.76 13.40 16.60
C ALA A 191 27.99 12.41 17.49
N GLN A 192 28.19 12.46 18.82
CA GLN A 192 27.60 11.54 19.81
C GLN A 192 27.59 10.07 19.31
N CYS A 193 28.72 9.60 18.78
CA CYS A 193 28.79 8.35 18.04
C CYS A 193 28.21 7.15 18.79
N GLY A 194 28.47 7.02 20.10
CA GLY A 194 27.92 5.93 20.91
C GLY A 194 26.39 5.88 20.90
N ALA A 195 25.73 7.03 21.08
CA ALA A 195 24.27 7.12 21.05
C ALA A 195 23.71 6.83 19.65
N LEU A 196 24.38 7.36 18.61
CA LEU A 196 23.97 7.14 17.22
C LEU A 196 24.07 5.66 16.82
N VAL A 197 25.17 5.00 17.20
CA VAL A 197 25.40 3.57 16.97
C VAL A 197 24.33 2.74 17.66
N CYS A 198 24.08 2.95 18.96
CA CYS A 198 23.08 2.19 19.71
C CYS A 198 21.67 2.36 19.12
N LYS A 199 21.31 3.60 18.76
CA LYS A 199 20.03 3.92 18.11
C LYS A 199 19.86 3.18 16.78
N ILE A 200 20.90 3.10 15.95
CA ILE A 200 20.82 2.40 14.67
C ILE A 200 20.86 0.88 14.85
N MET A 201 21.61 0.36 15.84
CA MET A 201 21.61 -1.07 16.19
C MET A 201 20.21 -1.54 16.58
N LEU A 202 19.53 -0.81 17.46
CA LEU A 202 18.13 -1.10 17.81
C LEU A 202 17.20 -1.03 16.61
N LYS A 203 17.37 -0.01 15.75
CA LYS A 203 16.58 0.12 14.52
C LYS A 203 16.83 -1.04 13.56
N ALA A 204 18.06 -1.53 13.46
CA ALA A 204 18.42 -2.68 12.65
C ALA A 204 17.77 -3.97 13.16
N CYS A 205 17.63 -4.15 14.48
CA CYS A 205 16.87 -5.26 15.05
C CYS A 205 15.37 -5.19 14.70
N ARG A 206 14.76 -4.01 14.77
CA ARG A 206 13.31 -3.82 14.52
C ARG A 206 12.91 -3.98 13.05
N VAL A 207 13.73 -3.47 12.12
CA VAL A 207 13.44 -3.48 10.68
C VAL A 207 14.01 -4.72 9.99
N GLY A 208 15.04 -5.31 10.57
CA GLY A 208 15.76 -6.46 10.01
C GLY A 208 15.00 -7.79 10.14
N ARG A 209 15.65 -8.85 9.66
CA ARG A 209 15.17 -10.23 9.79
C ARG A 209 15.48 -10.74 11.19
N TYR A 210 14.74 -11.73 11.69
CA TYR A 210 14.99 -12.33 13.01
C TYR A 210 16.48 -12.70 13.27
N ARG A 211 17.19 -13.20 12.24
CA ARG A 211 18.62 -13.54 12.33
C ARG A 211 19.57 -12.34 12.49
N SER A 212 19.17 -11.12 12.12
CA SER A 212 20.01 -9.94 12.29
C SER A 212 20.15 -9.51 13.75
N ILE A 213 19.21 -9.92 14.62
CA ILE A 213 19.28 -9.65 16.07
C ILE A 213 20.56 -10.25 16.66
N GLN A 214 20.84 -11.52 16.35
CA GLN A 214 22.08 -12.19 16.80
C GLN A 214 23.33 -11.53 16.23
N ALA A 215 23.29 -11.10 14.97
CA ALA A 215 24.43 -10.41 14.34
C ALA A 215 24.72 -9.08 15.05
N VAL A 216 23.69 -8.30 15.38
CA VAL A 216 23.82 -7.04 16.13
C VAL A 216 24.36 -7.28 17.53
N ALA A 217 23.85 -8.29 18.25
CA ALA A 217 24.35 -8.69 19.57
C ALA A 217 25.84 -9.08 19.52
N ASN A 218 26.25 -9.86 18.52
CA ASN A 218 27.64 -10.26 18.32
C ASN A 218 28.55 -9.06 17.99
N VAL A 219 28.06 -8.08 17.22
CA VAL A 219 28.78 -6.82 16.98
C VAL A 219 28.97 -6.05 18.28
N ALA A 220 27.93 -5.91 19.11
CA ALA A 220 28.02 -5.27 20.42
C ALA A 220 29.05 -5.97 21.31
N ALA A 221 29.00 -7.31 21.39
CA ALA A 221 29.93 -8.12 22.16
C ALA A 221 31.39 -7.92 21.73
N LYS A 222 31.66 -7.79 20.41
CA LYS A 222 33.00 -7.50 19.89
C LYS A 222 33.47 -6.07 20.20
N LEU A 223 32.56 -5.10 20.29
CA LEU A 223 32.90 -3.73 20.65
C LEU A 223 33.19 -3.56 22.14
N ARG A 224 32.67 -4.44 23.01
CA ARG A 224 32.80 -4.36 24.48
C ARG A 224 34.20 -4.04 24.99
N ARG A 225 35.24 -4.66 24.41
CA ARG A 225 36.64 -4.48 24.87
C ARG A 225 37.20 -3.10 24.56
N GLN A 226 36.87 -2.54 23.39
CA GLN A 226 37.47 -1.28 22.92
C GLN A 226 36.57 -0.06 23.18
N LYS A 227 35.25 -0.27 23.20
CA LYS A 227 34.22 0.75 23.39
C LYS A 227 33.11 0.20 24.31
N PRO A 228 33.39 0.05 25.62
CA PRO A 228 32.43 -0.49 26.58
C PRO A 228 31.16 0.36 26.68
N GLU A 229 31.26 1.67 26.41
CA GLU A 229 30.12 2.60 26.38
C GLU A 229 28.98 2.16 25.45
N VAL A 230 29.29 1.47 24.34
CA VAL A 230 28.27 1.01 23.38
C VAL A 230 27.43 -0.11 24.00
N CYS A 231 28.06 -1.03 24.72
CA CYS A 231 27.34 -2.13 25.36
C CYS A 231 26.45 -1.63 26.48
N ILE A 232 26.98 -0.73 27.33
CA ILE A 232 26.23 -0.15 28.45
C ILE A 232 25.01 0.61 27.91
N ARG A 233 25.21 1.54 26.96
CA ARG A 233 24.11 2.32 26.37
C ARG A 233 23.10 1.44 25.65
N LEU A 234 23.54 0.41 24.93
CA LEU A 234 22.63 -0.50 24.24
C LEU A 234 21.76 -1.27 25.24
N LEU A 235 22.34 -1.75 26.35
CA LEU A 235 21.61 -2.42 27.42
C LEU A 235 20.61 -1.47 28.09
N ASP A 236 21.05 -0.26 28.45
CA ASP A 236 20.17 0.76 29.05
C ASP A 236 18.96 1.04 28.16
N MET A 237 19.19 1.26 26.85
CA MET A 237 18.11 1.50 25.89
C MET A 237 17.17 0.30 25.72
N VAL A 238 17.69 -0.92 25.76
CA VAL A 238 16.90 -2.16 25.64
C VAL A 238 16.01 -2.34 26.88
N VAL A 239 16.56 -2.14 28.07
CA VAL A 239 15.84 -2.27 29.34
C VAL A 239 14.77 -1.19 29.45
N GLU A 240 15.10 0.06 29.14
CA GLU A 240 14.16 1.18 29.15
C GLU A 240 12.98 0.92 28.18
N GLU A 241 13.27 0.42 26.97
CA GLU A 241 12.24 0.12 25.99
C GLU A 241 11.35 -1.07 26.38
N LEU A 242 11.92 -2.09 27.04
CA LEU A 242 11.16 -3.21 27.58
C LEU A 242 10.26 -2.80 28.72
N GLN A 243 10.79 -2.03 29.67
CA GLN A 243 10.00 -1.50 30.78
C GLN A 243 8.83 -0.68 30.27
N TRP A 244 9.08 0.25 29.35
CA TRP A 244 8.03 1.06 28.73
C TRP A 244 6.96 0.21 28.03
N SER A 245 7.38 -0.84 27.31
CA SER A 245 6.46 -1.73 26.59
C SER A 245 5.61 -2.60 27.51
N ILE A 246 6.12 -2.95 28.70
CA ILE A 246 5.38 -3.70 29.73
C ILE A 246 4.36 -2.80 30.42
N GLU A 247 4.73 -1.54 30.70
CA GLU A 247 3.82 -0.54 31.30
C GLU A 247 2.71 -0.10 30.33
N HIS A 248 2.98 -0.08 29.01
CA HIS A 248 2.06 0.39 27.98
C HIS A 248 1.78 -0.68 26.91
N PRO A 249 1.08 -1.78 27.24
CA PRO A 249 0.87 -2.87 26.30
C PRO A 249 -0.04 -2.46 25.14
N ALA A 250 0.53 -2.34 23.94
CA ALA A 250 -0.21 -2.09 22.70
C ALA A 250 -0.05 -3.25 21.71
N PHE A 251 -1.16 -3.76 21.16
CA PHE A 251 -1.14 -4.88 20.21
C PHE A 251 -0.23 -4.62 18.99
N LYS A 252 -0.17 -3.38 18.53
CA LYS A 252 0.66 -2.96 17.39
C LYS A 252 2.18 -3.08 17.65
N ASP A 253 2.60 -3.04 18.92
CA ASP A 253 4.01 -3.01 19.31
C ASP A 253 4.53 -4.38 19.80
N GLN A 254 3.69 -5.41 19.89
CA GLN A 254 4.08 -6.73 20.42
C GLN A 254 5.30 -7.34 19.70
N GLN A 255 5.35 -7.24 18.37
CA GLN A 255 6.50 -7.74 17.59
C GLN A 255 7.80 -6.99 17.91
N ARG A 256 7.69 -5.69 18.20
CA ARG A 256 8.83 -4.86 18.61
C ARG A 256 9.30 -5.26 20.01
N THR A 257 8.39 -5.45 20.95
CA THR A 257 8.72 -5.90 22.32
C THR A 257 9.45 -7.24 22.32
N LEU A 258 8.96 -8.22 21.55
CA LEU A 258 9.61 -9.53 21.42
C LEU A 258 11.02 -9.41 20.81
N THR A 259 11.20 -8.51 19.85
CA THR A 259 12.50 -8.27 19.22
C THR A 259 13.51 -7.71 20.21
N VAL A 260 13.10 -6.75 21.03
CA VAL A 260 13.95 -6.12 22.05
C VAL A 260 14.26 -7.11 23.17
N ALA A 261 13.26 -7.88 23.63
CA ALA A 261 13.46 -8.94 24.61
C ALA A 261 14.49 -9.97 24.13
N ARG A 262 14.39 -10.37 22.84
CA ARG A 262 15.33 -11.31 22.25
C ARG A 262 16.74 -10.76 22.08
N LEU A 263 16.90 -9.45 21.93
CA LEU A 263 18.21 -8.81 21.90
C LEU A 263 18.90 -8.88 23.27
N LEU A 264 18.12 -8.84 24.35
CA LEU A 264 18.62 -8.96 25.72
C LEU A 264 19.08 -10.40 26.04
N GLY A 265 18.31 -11.41 25.60
CA GLY A 265 18.61 -12.84 25.79
C GLY A 265 17.37 -13.72 25.67
#